data_AF-A0A2M8BVY5-F1
#
_entry.id   AF-A0A2M8BVY5-F1
#
_cell.length_a   1.000
_cell.length_b   1.000
_cell.length_c   1.000
_cell.angle_alpha   90.00
_cell.angle_beta   90.00
_cell.angle_gamma   90.00
#
_symmetry.space_group_name_H-M   'P 1'
#
loop_
_entity.id
_entity.type
_entity.pdbx_description
1 polymer ?
#
loop_
_entity_poly.entity_id
_entity_poly.type
_entity_poly.pdbx_seq_one_letter_code
_entity_poly.pdbx_strand_id
1 'polypeptide(L)'
;MPLSSLHTIYLTLSILIAWFWSSNSSLNPYNLQLTAALTLLYFGFKFFSRFSNQKALNMPSTLILNTICLLLVFSTGGLVSPLFFLLDLLFFAIALLFEPVQAAVASFLIVFIFSSQNYSSLNTDKIINLFSLILMTPIAVIFSRNFLEVLESKGKIKVLETALHETEAESLLWISRQAKPSLASVLNSTTDLVMYFNSKGRELLLPPAIVEKLKSIQTDMITLYSSANSLEKTIENESDKIKL
;
A
#
# COMPACT_ATOMS: atom_id res chain seq x y z
N MET A 1 -18.61 14.90 8.14
CA MET A 1 -17.92 14.12 9.19
C MET A 1 -16.77 13.37 8.54
N PRO A 2 -15.57 13.30 9.13
CA PRO A 2 -14.47 12.53 8.55
C PRO A 2 -14.87 11.05 8.45
N LEU A 3 -14.48 10.37 7.35
CA LEU A 3 -14.88 8.99 7.05
C LEU A 3 -14.56 8.02 8.20
N SER A 4 -13.47 8.28 8.92
CA SER A 4 -13.06 7.53 10.12
C SER A 4 -14.11 7.58 11.25
N SER A 5 -14.79 8.72 11.47
CA SER A 5 -15.83 8.81 12.50
C SER A 5 -17.06 7.97 12.16
N LEU A 6 -17.42 7.84 10.89
CA LEU A 6 -18.52 6.97 10.47
C LEU A 6 -18.19 5.51 10.76
N HIS A 7 -16.98 5.06 10.45
CA HIS A 7 -16.55 3.69 10.70
C HIS A 7 -16.62 3.34 12.18
N THR A 8 -16.14 4.23 13.06
CA THR A 8 -16.25 4.05 14.51
C THR A 8 -17.71 3.94 14.95
N ILE A 9 -18.61 4.80 14.43
CA ILE A 9 -20.04 4.76 14.76
C ILE A 9 -20.67 3.41 14.35
N TYR A 10 -20.43 2.95 13.13
CA TYR A 10 -20.98 1.67 12.65
C TYR A 10 -20.44 0.46 13.41
N LEU A 11 -19.15 0.46 13.74
CA LEU A 11 -18.52 -0.63 14.48
C LEU A 11 -19.03 -0.68 15.93
N THR A 12 -19.12 0.49 16.58
CA THR A 12 -19.76 0.64 17.91
C THR A 12 -21.20 0.15 17.87
N LEU A 13 -21.98 0.56 16.86
CA LEU A 13 -23.37 0.15 16.70
C LEU A 13 -23.49 -1.37 16.50
N SER A 14 -22.61 -1.98 15.69
CA SER A 14 -22.57 -3.44 15.49
C SER A 14 -22.33 -4.19 16.80
N ILE A 15 -21.39 -3.72 17.63
CA ILE A 15 -21.12 -4.36 18.93
C ILE A 15 -22.33 -4.21 19.86
N LEU A 16 -22.93 -3.02 19.93
CA LEU A 16 -24.11 -2.77 20.76
C LEU A 16 -25.32 -3.59 20.33
N ILE A 17 -25.54 -3.76 19.02
CA ILE A 17 -26.61 -4.61 18.48
C ILE A 17 -26.36 -6.08 18.86
N ALA A 18 -25.14 -6.58 18.68
CA ALA A 18 -24.80 -7.95 19.06
C ALA A 18 -25.01 -8.20 20.56
N TRP A 19 -24.62 -7.22 21.38
CA TRP A 19 -24.83 -7.26 22.82
C TRP A 19 -26.32 -7.23 23.22
N PHE A 20 -27.08 -6.29 22.65
CA PHE A 20 -28.51 -6.14 22.92
C PHE A 20 -29.28 -7.40 22.51
N TRP A 21 -28.94 -7.96 21.34
CA TRP A 21 -29.55 -9.19 20.86
C TRP A 21 -29.27 -10.36 21.82
N SER A 22 -28.01 -10.55 22.23
CA SER A 22 -27.66 -11.67 23.10
C SER A 22 -28.12 -11.52 24.54
N SER A 23 -28.31 -10.29 25.04
CA SER A 23 -28.75 -10.04 26.42
C SER A 23 -30.25 -10.24 26.61
N ASN A 24 -31.03 -10.20 25.52
CA ASN A 24 -32.48 -10.38 25.57
C ASN A 24 -32.86 -11.87 25.64
N SER A 25 -33.53 -12.27 26.72
CA SER A 25 -33.95 -13.67 26.95
C SER A 25 -34.82 -14.25 25.84
N SER A 26 -35.59 -13.43 25.12
CA SER A 26 -36.45 -13.87 24.01
C SER A 26 -35.71 -14.06 22.69
N LEU A 27 -34.56 -13.38 22.51
CA LEU A 27 -33.80 -13.37 21.25
C LEU A 27 -32.59 -14.29 21.27
N ASN A 28 -32.05 -14.58 22.47
CA ASN A 28 -30.93 -15.49 22.69
C ASN A 28 -31.10 -16.88 22.04
N PRO A 29 -32.29 -17.54 22.07
CA PRO A 29 -32.49 -18.82 21.40
C PRO A 29 -32.30 -18.78 19.88
N TYR A 30 -32.39 -17.58 19.28
CA TYR A 30 -32.24 -17.36 17.85
C TYR A 30 -30.81 -16.95 17.43
N ASN A 31 -29.84 -16.96 18.36
CA ASN A 31 -28.45 -16.57 18.10
C ASN A 31 -27.81 -17.41 16.98
N LEU A 32 -28.05 -18.72 16.97
CA LEU A 32 -27.49 -19.63 15.96
C LEU A 32 -28.09 -19.36 14.58
N GLN A 33 -29.41 -19.16 14.51
CA GLN A 33 -30.14 -18.86 13.29
C GLN A 33 -29.71 -17.50 12.72
N LEU A 34 -29.54 -16.49 13.57
CA LEU A 34 -29.03 -15.19 13.18
C LEU A 34 -27.59 -15.29 12.64
N THR A 35 -26.73 -16.04 13.33
CA THR A 35 -25.34 -16.27 12.89
C THR A 35 -25.29 -16.96 11.52
N ALA A 36 -26.14 -17.97 11.29
CA ALA A 36 -26.24 -18.64 10.01
C ALA A 36 -26.73 -17.70 8.89
N ALA A 37 -27.75 -16.88 9.18
CA ALA A 37 -28.28 -15.89 8.25
C ALA A 37 -27.21 -14.83 7.88
N LEU A 38 -26.47 -14.29 8.87
CA LEU A 38 -25.38 -13.36 8.63
C LEU A 38 -24.24 -14.00 7.82
N THR A 39 -23.94 -15.27 8.05
CA THR A 39 -22.90 -15.99 7.30
C THR A 39 -23.29 -16.15 5.84
N LEU A 40 -24.54 -16.53 5.57
CA LEU A 40 -25.06 -16.64 4.20
C LEU A 40 -25.03 -15.27 3.51
N LEU A 41 -25.47 -14.23 4.21
CA LEU A 41 -25.42 -12.85 3.73
C LEU A 41 -23.99 -12.37 3.45
N TYR A 42 -23.01 -12.72 4.30
CA TYR A 42 -21.59 -12.44 4.07
C TYR A 42 -21.09 -13.06 2.75
N PHE A 43 -21.36 -14.35 2.53
CA PHE A 43 -20.98 -15.02 1.28
C PHE A 43 -21.74 -14.49 0.07
N GLY A 44 -23.02 -14.15 0.24
CA GLY A 44 -23.82 -13.49 -0.79
C GLY A 44 -23.19 -12.17 -1.23
N PHE A 45 -22.91 -11.26 -0.29
CA PHE A 45 -22.24 -10.00 -0.61
C PHE A 45 -20.89 -10.23 -1.28
N LYS A 46 -20.09 -11.18 -0.79
CA LYS A 46 -18.77 -11.48 -1.37
C LYS A 46 -18.86 -12.05 -2.78
N PHE A 47 -19.89 -12.83 -3.09
CA PHE A 47 -20.11 -13.42 -4.40
C PHE A 47 -20.53 -12.35 -5.43
N PHE A 48 -21.48 -11.49 -5.08
CA PHE A 48 -21.94 -10.40 -5.96
C PHE A 48 -20.92 -9.26 -6.10
N SER A 49 -20.06 -9.06 -5.10
CA SER A 49 -19.06 -7.99 -5.02
C SER A 49 -17.83 -8.17 -5.93
N ARG A 50 -17.61 -9.35 -6.53
CA ARG A 50 -16.45 -9.60 -7.42
C ARG A 50 -16.32 -8.62 -8.59
N PHE A 51 -17.38 -7.87 -8.92
CA PHE A 51 -17.43 -6.94 -10.05
C PHE A 51 -17.26 -5.45 -9.68
N SER A 52 -17.19 -5.07 -8.40
CA SER A 52 -17.18 -3.65 -7.99
C SER A 52 -16.02 -3.29 -7.07
N ASN A 53 -15.62 -2.01 -7.16
CA ASN A 53 -14.39 -1.43 -6.61
C ASN A 53 -14.12 -1.80 -5.14
N GLN A 54 -12.96 -2.41 -4.88
CA GLN A 54 -12.60 -3.14 -3.65
C GLN A 54 -12.58 -2.30 -2.35
N LYS A 55 -12.54 -0.96 -2.41
CA LYS A 55 -12.41 -0.12 -1.20
C LYS A 55 -13.72 0.12 -0.45
N ALA A 56 -14.87 0.19 -1.12
CA ALA A 56 -16.16 0.49 -0.48
C ALA A 56 -16.85 -0.74 0.11
N LEU A 57 -16.55 -1.94 -0.39
CA LEU A 57 -17.25 -3.20 -0.06
C LEU A 57 -16.64 -3.95 1.14
N ASN A 58 -15.47 -3.54 1.62
CA ASN A 58 -14.84 -4.15 2.79
C ASN A 58 -15.57 -3.78 4.09
N MET A 59 -16.19 -2.61 4.15
CA MET A 59 -16.83 -2.11 5.37
C MET A 59 -18.01 -2.95 5.85
N PRO A 60 -19.08 -3.19 5.05
CA PRO A 60 -20.21 -4.01 5.50
C PRO A 60 -19.79 -5.45 5.82
N SER A 61 -18.91 -6.03 5.00
CA SER A 61 -18.37 -7.38 5.21
C SER A 61 -17.67 -7.54 6.55
N THR A 62 -16.96 -6.50 7.00
CA THR A 62 -16.24 -6.51 8.29
C THR A 62 -17.19 -6.32 9.47
N LEU A 63 -18.24 -5.51 9.33
CA LEU A 63 -19.29 -5.38 10.34
C LEU A 63 -20.05 -6.69 10.55
N ILE A 64 -20.38 -7.39 9.45
CA ILE A 64 -21.02 -8.70 9.50
C ILE A 64 -20.11 -9.71 10.21
N LEU A 65 -18.82 -9.75 9.85
CA LEU A 65 -17.84 -10.62 10.49
C LEU A 65 -17.70 -10.34 12.00
N ASN A 66 -17.59 -9.07 12.38
CA ASN A 66 -17.55 -8.65 13.80
C ASN A 66 -18.78 -9.13 14.57
N THR A 67 -19.96 -8.95 13.98
CA THR A 67 -21.24 -9.36 14.59
C THR A 67 -21.32 -10.89 14.73
N ILE A 68 -20.87 -11.65 13.73
CA ILE A 68 -20.81 -13.12 13.77
C ILE A 68 -19.90 -13.59 14.91
N CYS A 69 -18.67 -13.06 15.01
CA CYS A 69 -17.73 -13.44 16.05
C CYS A 69 -18.28 -13.15 17.45
N LEU A 70 -18.88 -11.97 17.65
CA LEU A 70 -19.48 -11.60 18.94
C LEU A 70 -20.66 -12.50 19.30
N LEU A 71 -21.58 -12.76 18.36
CA LEU A 71 -22.73 -13.66 18.59
C LEU A 71 -22.28 -15.07 18.95
N LEU A 72 -21.28 -15.61 18.27
CA LEU A 72 -20.72 -16.93 18.58
C LEU A 72 -20.14 -16.98 20.00
N VAL A 73 -19.35 -15.98 20.38
CA VAL A 73 -18.73 -15.93 21.70
C VAL A 73 -19.78 -15.76 22.79
N PHE A 74 -20.78 -14.89 22.60
CA PHE A 74 -21.87 -14.76 23.58
C PHE A 74 -22.71 -16.05 23.69
N SER A 75 -23.03 -16.69 22.57
CA SER A 75 -23.82 -17.94 22.56
C SER A 75 -23.11 -19.13 23.19
N THR A 76 -21.78 -19.10 23.30
CA THR A 76 -20.96 -20.22 23.81
C THR A 76 -20.44 -19.99 25.23
N GLY A 77 -20.96 -18.98 25.94
CA GLY A 77 -20.63 -18.73 27.35
C GLY A 77 -19.71 -17.54 27.60
N GLY A 78 -19.50 -16.66 26.60
CA GLY A 78 -18.81 -15.38 26.77
C GLY A 78 -17.37 -15.53 27.24
N LEU A 79 -17.07 -15.07 28.46
CA LEU A 79 -15.71 -15.09 29.04
C LEU A 79 -15.20 -16.49 29.36
N VAL A 80 -16.05 -17.51 29.47
CA VAL A 80 -15.64 -18.91 29.70
C VAL A 80 -15.77 -19.73 28.40
N SER A 81 -16.07 -19.06 27.28
CA SER A 81 -16.25 -19.72 26.01
C SER A 81 -14.95 -20.35 25.51
N PRO A 82 -14.97 -21.59 24.99
CA PRO A 82 -13.86 -22.17 24.23
C PRO A 82 -13.46 -21.34 22.99
N LEU A 83 -14.36 -20.47 22.51
CA LEU A 83 -14.15 -19.58 21.38
C LEU A 83 -13.68 -18.18 21.80
N PHE A 84 -13.28 -17.97 23.05
CA PHE A 84 -12.84 -16.65 23.51
C PHE A 84 -11.65 -16.09 22.69
N PHE A 85 -10.71 -16.95 22.27
CA PHE A 85 -9.58 -16.57 21.41
C PHE A 85 -10.01 -15.91 20.09
N LEU A 86 -11.26 -16.13 19.64
CA LEU A 86 -11.80 -15.51 18.45
C LEU A 86 -11.94 -13.99 18.63
N LEU A 87 -12.12 -13.49 19.85
CA LEU A 87 -12.11 -12.05 20.16
C LEU A 87 -10.69 -11.47 20.03
N ASP A 88 -9.67 -12.19 20.50
CA ASP A 88 -8.28 -11.78 20.35
C ASP A 88 -7.91 -11.64 18.86
N LEU A 89 -8.31 -12.62 18.05
CA LEU A 89 -8.13 -12.59 16.60
C LEU A 89 -8.98 -11.50 15.94
N LEU A 90 -10.19 -11.27 16.43
CA LEU A 90 -11.08 -10.21 15.95
C LEU A 90 -10.45 -8.82 16.17
N PHE A 91 -9.82 -8.58 17.32
CA PHE A 91 -9.12 -7.31 17.57
C PHE A 91 -7.96 -7.10 16.62
N PHE A 92 -7.21 -8.15 16.34
CA PHE A 92 -6.15 -8.10 15.34
C PHE A 92 -6.69 -7.81 13.95
N ALA A 93 -7.80 -8.45 13.57
CA ALA A 93 -8.48 -8.21 12.30
C ALA A 93 -9.00 -6.78 12.21
N ILE A 94 -9.68 -6.27 13.23
CA ILE A 94 -10.19 -4.89 13.27
C ILE A 94 -9.02 -3.90 13.20
N ALA A 95 -7.93 -4.14 13.93
CA ALA A 95 -6.76 -3.28 13.88
C ALA A 95 -6.10 -3.28 12.51
N LEU A 96 -6.10 -4.39 11.76
CA LEU A 96 -5.54 -4.44 10.41
C LEU A 96 -6.46 -3.86 9.33
N LEU A 97 -7.77 -4.04 9.49
CA LEU A 97 -8.75 -3.60 8.50
C LEU A 97 -9.15 -2.13 8.67
N PHE A 98 -8.98 -1.58 9.87
CA PHE A 98 -9.34 -0.22 10.23
C PHE A 98 -8.19 0.55 10.86
N GLU A 99 -8.42 1.83 11.12
CA GLU A 99 -7.44 2.66 11.82
C GLU A 99 -7.25 2.16 13.27
N PRO A 100 -6.02 2.26 13.83
CA PRO A 100 -5.73 1.75 15.17
C PRO A 100 -6.64 2.33 16.27
N VAL A 101 -7.12 3.56 16.09
CA VAL A 101 -8.06 4.21 17.01
C VAL A 101 -9.38 3.45 17.09
N GLN A 102 -9.88 2.92 15.96
CA GLN A 102 -11.15 2.21 15.89
C GLN A 102 -11.07 0.86 16.61
N ALA A 103 -9.95 0.16 16.48
CA ALA A 103 -9.67 -1.06 17.23
C ALA A 103 -9.60 -0.82 18.74
N ALA A 104 -8.97 0.28 19.17
CA ALA A 104 -8.90 0.66 20.58
C ALA A 104 -10.30 0.95 21.16
N VAL A 105 -11.13 1.71 20.43
CA VAL A 105 -12.52 2.00 20.84
C VAL A 105 -13.35 0.72 20.90
N ALA A 106 -13.27 -0.13 19.88
CA ALA A 106 -13.98 -1.41 19.81
C ALA A 106 -13.61 -2.31 21.00
N SER A 107 -12.31 -2.42 21.28
CA SER A 107 -11.83 -3.22 22.40
C SER A 107 -12.30 -2.67 23.73
N PHE A 108 -12.13 -1.36 23.98
CA PHE A 108 -12.57 -0.74 25.24
C PHE A 108 -14.05 -1.00 25.49
N LEU A 109 -14.88 -0.89 24.45
CA LEU A 109 -16.31 -1.15 24.53
C LEU A 109 -16.61 -2.64 24.83
N ILE A 110 -15.92 -3.56 24.18
CA ILE A 110 -16.10 -5.00 24.41
C ILE A 110 -15.65 -5.39 25.82
N VAL A 111 -14.50 -4.91 26.29
CA VAL A 111 -14.02 -5.09 27.67
C VAL A 111 -15.04 -4.54 28.67
N PHE A 112 -15.57 -3.33 28.42
CA PHE A 112 -16.58 -2.71 29.27
C PHE A 112 -17.86 -3.56 29.34
N ILE A 113 -18.36 -4.05 28.21
CA ILE A 113 -19.55 -4.91 28.15
C ILE A 113 -19.33 -6.21 28.94
N PHE A 114 -18.21 -6.90 28.72
CA PHE A 114 -17.94 -8.16 29.41
C PHE A 114 -17.73 -7.97 30.92
N SER A 115 -17.09 -6.86 31.32
CA SER A 115 -16.92 -6.49 32.72
C SER A 115 -18.27 -6.20 33.39
N SER A 116 -19.13 -5.42 32.73
CA SER A 116 -20.47 -5.09 33.25
C SER A 116 -21.36 -6.31 33.43
N GLN A 117 -21.37 -7.24 32.46
CA GLN A 117 -22.18 -8.46 32.55
C GLN A 117 -21.71 -9.43 33.64
N ASN A 118 -20.41 -9.45 33.96
CA ASN A 118 -19.82 -10.44 34.87
C ASN A 118 -19.47 -9.87 36.25
N TYR A 119 -19.87 -8.63 36.55
CA TYR A 119 -19.51 -7.93 37.79
C TYR A 119 -19.81 -8.73 39.06
N SER A 120 -20.94 -9.46 39.10
CA SER A 120 -21.36 -10.23 40.28
C SER A 120 -20.79 -11.66 40.36
N SER A 121 -20.07 -12.15 39.34
CA SER A 121 -19.60 -13.54 39.26
C SER A 121 -18.18 -13.66 38.68
N LEU A 122 -17.26 -12.84 39.20
CA LEU A 122 -15.86 -12.87 38.81
C LEU A 122 -15.17 -14.11 39.39
N ASN A 123 -14.72 -15.00 38.50
CA ASN A 123 -13.88 -16.15 38.83
C ASN A 123 -12.48 -15.92 38.21
N THR A 124 -11.46 -16.63 38.70
CA THR A 124 -10.06 -16.53 38.25
C THR A 124 -9.94 -16.64 36.73
N ASP A 125 -10.64 -17.59 36.10
CA ASP A 125 -10.60 -17.79 34.64
C ASP A 125 -11.13 -16.58 33.86
N LYS A 126 -12.22 -15.97 34.35
CA LYS A 126 -12.82 -14.77 33.72
C LYS A 126 -11.89 -13.56 33.83
N ILE A 127 -11.17 -13.44 34.94
CA ILE A 127 -10.20 -12.37 35.17
C ILE A 127 -9.01 -12.53 34.21
N ILE A 128 -8.50 -13.76 34.04
CA ILE A 128 -7.41 -14.05 33.10
C ILE A 128 -7.81 -13.68 31.68
N ASN A 129 -9.01 -14.07 31.24
CA ASN A 129 -9.50 -13.78 29.89
C ASN A 129 -9.74 -12.28 29.67
N LEU A 130 -10.28 -11.55 30.66
CA LEU A 130 -10.38 -10.09 30.61
C LEU A 130 -9.01 -9.42 30.52
N PHE A 131 -8.02 -9.91 31.27
CA PHE A 131 -6.67 -9.38 31.24
C PHE A 131 -6.00 -9.63 29.88
N SER A 132 -6.18 -10.83 29.30
CA SER A 132 -5.74 -11.14 27.94
C SER A 132 -6.31 -10.15 26.92
N LEU A 133 -7.62 -9.88 27.00
CA LEU A 133 -8.32 -8.98 26.09
C LEU A 133 -7.78 -7.54 26.17
N ILE A 134 -7.53 -7.05 27.39
CA ILE A 134 -6.93 -5.73 27.62
C ILE A 134 -5.51 -5.68 27.05
N LEU A 135 -4.70 -6.71 27.26
CA LEU A 135 -3.31 -6.76 26.80
C LEU A 135 -3.19 -6.94 25.28
N MET A 136 -4.12 -7.66 24.67
CA MET A 136 -4.14 -7.88 23.21
C MET A 136 -4.39 -6.58 22.43
N THR A 137 -5.11 -5.63 23.03
CA THR A 137 -5.48 -4.37 22.40
C THR A 137 -4.29 -3.49 22.00
N PRO A 138 -3.36 -3.11 22.92
CA PRO A 138 -2.19 -2.34 22.55
C PRO A 138 -1.29 -3.09 21.56
N ILE A 139 -1.20 -4.42 21.68
CA ILE A 139 -0.42 -5.26 20.75
C ILE A 139 -1.00 -5.15 19.34
N ALA A 140 -2.31 -5.31 19.18
CA ALA A 140 -3.00 -5.18 17.90
C ALA A 140 -2.84 -3.76 17.30
N VAL A 141 -2.92 -2.73 18.13
CA VAL A 141 -2.73 -1.32 17.72
C VAL A 141 -1.31 -1.05 17.22
N ILE A 142 -0.28 -1.54 17.92
CA ILE A 142 1.12 -1.39 17.50
C ILE A 142 1.34 -2.14 16.19
N PHE A 143 0.83 -3.37 16.09
CA PHE A 143 0.96 -4.17 14.88
C PHE A 143 0.31 -3.49 13.66
N SER A 144 -0.89 -2.94 13.83
CA SER A 144 -1.60 -2.18 12.80
C SER A 144 -0.77 -0.99 12.29
N ARG A 145 -0.18 -0.20 13.19
CA ARG A 145 0.66 0.95 12.80
C ARG A 145 1.86 0.52 11.96
N ASN A 146 2.59 -0.50 12.43
CA ASN A 146 3.74 -1.04 11.70
C ASN A 146 3.32 -1.58 10.33
N PHE A 147 2.16 -2.23 10.23
CA PHE A 147 1.64 -2.73 8.98
C PHE A 147 1.27 -1.60 8.00
N LEU A 148 0.65 -0.53 8.49
CA LEU A 148 0.32 0.66 7.68
C LEU A 148 1.58 1.36 7.16
N GLU A 149 2.62 1.51 7.99
CA GLU A 149 3.90 2.08 7.58
C GLU A 149 4.57 1.24 6.48
N VAL A 150 4.53 -0.08 6.60
CA VAL A 150 5.06 -0.99 5.58
C VAL A 150 4.26 -0.88 4.28
N LEU A 151 2.93 -0.75 4.35
CA LEU A 151 2.07 -0.53 3.18
C LEU A 151 2.37 0.80 2.48
N GLU A 152 2.58 1.87 3.24
CA GLU A 152 2.92 3.19 2.70
C GLU A 152 4.28 3.15 2.01
N SER A 153 5.29 2.55 2.64
CA SER A 153 6.62 2.36 2.04
C SER A 153 6.55 1.55 0.76
N LYS A 154 5.78 0.45 0.73
CA LYS A 154 5.55 -0.33 -0.51
C LYS A 154 4.87 0.50 -1.60
N GLY A 155 3.90 1.33 -1.24
CA GLY A 155 3.24 2.26 -2.15
C GLY A 155 4.21 3.28 -2.75
N LYS A 156 5.04 3.90 -1.91
CA LYS A 156 6.08 4.85 -2.35
C LYS A 156 7.11 4.20 -3.26
N ILE A 157 7.55 2.98 -2.93
CA ILE A 157 8.47 2.20 -3.77
C ILE A 157 7.87 1.99 -5.16
N LYS A 158 6.61 1.56 -5.25
CA LYS A 158 5.94 1.33 -6.54
C LYS A 158 5.78 2.60 -7.38
N VAL A 159 5.46 3.73 -6.75
CA VAL A 159 5.36 5.03 -7.44
C VAL A 159 6.74 5.46 -7.95
N LEU A 160 7.78 5.30 -7.13
CA LEU A 160 9.14 5.64 -7.49
C LEU A 160 9.67 4.77 -8.63
N GLU A 161 9.38 3.47 -8.59
CA GLU A 161 9.69 2.51 -9.66
C GLU A 161 9.02 2.89 -10.99
N THR A 162 7.75 3.32 -10.94
CA THR A 162 7.02 3.78 -12.12
C THR A 162 7.64 5.07 -12.70
N ALA A 163 7.96 6.04 -11.85
CA ALA A 163 8.60 7.29 -12.27
C ALA A 163 10.02 7.08 -12.82
N LEU A 164 10.76 6.12 -12.24
CA LEU A 164 12.08 5.73 -12.71
C LEU A 164 12.01 5.14 -14.13
N HIS A 165 11.07 4.22 -14.37
CA HIS A 165 10.85 3.65 -15.70
C HIS A 165 10.40 4.69 -16.75
N GLU A 166 9.57 5.66 -16.37
CA GLU A 166 9.18 6.74 -17.26
C GLU A 166 10.38 7.62 -17.64
N THR A 167 11.19 8.01 -16.65
CA THR A 167 12.41 8.81 -16.86
C THR A 167 13.45 8.07 -17.71
N GLU A 168 13.58 6.76 -17.50
CA GLU A 168 14.44 5.87 -18.29
C GLU A 168 14.00 5.86 -19.75
N ALA A 169 12.71 5.62 -20.01
CA ALA A 169 12.16 5.58 -21.37
C ALA A 169 12.33 6.93 -22.09
N GLU A 170 12.07 8.05 -21.41
CA GLU A 170 12.27 9.38 -21.97
C GLU A 170 13.74 9.64 -22.30
N SER A 171 14.66 9.27 -21.39
CA SER A 171 16.11 9.43 -21.58
C SER A 171 16.61 8.63 -22.79
N LEU A 172 16.20 7.36 -22.92
CA LEU A 172 16.57 6.52 -24.07
C LEU A 172 15.98 7.05 -25.38
N LEU A 173 14.72 7.51 -25.36
CA LEU A 173 14.10 8.15 -26.52
C LEU A 173 14.82 9.44 -26.93
N TRP A 174 15.23 10.27 -25.96
CA TRP A 174 15.97 11.50 -26.24
C TRP A 174 17.37 11.21 -26.80
N ILE A 175 18.10 10.25 -26.24
CA ILE A 175 19.43 9.87 -26.74
C ILE A 175 19.34 9.36 -28.18
N SER A 176 18.38 8.47 -28.45
CA SER A 176 18.22 7.84 -29.77
C SER A 176 17.66 8.77 -30.84
N ARG A 177 16.65 9.61 -30.52
CA ARG A 177 16.00 10.48 -31.51
C ARG A 177 16.66 11.83 -31.70
N GLN A 178 17.27 12.39 -30.65
CA GLN A 178 17.75 13.76 -30.67
C GLN A 178 19.27 13.85 -30.50
N ALA A 179 19.83 13.26 -29.44
CA ALA A 179 21.24 13.47 -29.09
C ALA A 179 22.21 12.85 -30.10
N LYS A 180 22.07 11.54 -30.39
CA LYS A 180 22.94 10.83 -31.33
C LYS A 180 22.86 11.42 -32.75
N PRO A 181 21.67 11.66 -33.35
CA PRO A 181 21.57 12.22 -34.69
C PRO A 181 22.11 13.66 -34.78
N SER A 182 21.85 14.50 -33.77
CA SER A 182 22.36 15.87 -33.71
C SER A 182 23.88 15.89 -33.67
N LEU A 183 24.50 15.12 -32.76
CA LEU A 183 25.95 15.03 -32.65
C LEU A 183 26.60 14.50 -33.93
N ALA A 184 26.01 13.49 -34.57
CA ALA A 184 26.49 13.00 -35.86
C ALA A 184 26.41 14.06 -36.97
N SER A 185 25.32 14.83 -37.03
CA SER A 185 25.13 15.90 -38.01
C SER A 185 26.16 17.03 -37.87
N VAL A 186 26.36 17.53 -36.65
CA VAL A 186 27.35 18.58 -36.40
C VAL A 186 28.76 18.03 -36.65
N LEU A 187 29.04 16.77 -36.28
CA LEU A 187 30.35 16.14 -36.50
C LEU A 187 30.68 16.04 -38.00
N ASN A 188 29.71 15.61 -38.82
CA ASN A 188 29.84 15.58 -40.27
C ASN A 188 30.06 16.99 -40.82
N SER A 189 29.26 17.96 -40.40
CA SER A 189 29.40 19.37 -40.83
C SER A 189 30.77 19.97 -40.47
N THR A 190 31.28 19.65 -39.27
CA THR A 190 32.61 20.08 -38.79
C THR A 190 33.71 19.39 -39.58
N THR A 191 33.54 18.11 -39.90
CA THR A 191 34.48 17.33 -40.72
C THR A 191 34.52 17.88 -42.15
N ASP A 192 33.37 18.21 -42.73
CA ASP A 192 33.25 18.82 -44.06
C ASP A 192 33.91 20.20 -44.09
N LEU A 193 33.73 21.02 -43.05
CA LEU A 193 34.44 22.29 -42.90
C LEU A 193 35.95 22.08 -42.85
N VAL A 194 36.44 21.15 -42.03
CA VAL A 194 37.87 20.81 -41.95
C VAL A 194 38.40 20.32 -43.31
N MET A 195 37.68 19.45 -44.03
CA MET A 195 38.06 18.98 -45.36
C MET A 195 38.02 20.09 -46.43
N TYR A 196 37.01 20.96 -46.38
CA TYR A 196 36.89 22.11 -47.29
C TYR A 196 38.06 23.08 -47.11
N PHE A 197 38.39 23.43 -45.85
CA PHE A 197 39.53 24.30 -45.57
C PHE A 197 40.87 23.66 -45.92
N ASN A 198 41.01 22.34 -45.76
CA ASN A 198 42.24 21.62 -46.12
C ASN A 198 42.38 21.44 -47.65
N SER A 199 41.27 21.28 -48.40
CA SER A 199 41.28 21.11 -49.86
C SER A 199 41.43 22.42 -50.63
N LYS A 200 40.92 23.56 -50.13
CA LYS A 200 41.17 24.90 -50.67
C LYS A 200 42.55 25.49 -50.31
N GLY A 201 43.49 24.65 -49.89
CA GLY A 201 44.77 24.96 -49.26
C GLY A 201 45.80 25.75 -50.09
N ARG A 202 45.42 26.86 -50.72
CA ARG A 202 46.37 27.84 -51.26
C ARG A 202 45.85 29.25 -51.52
N GLU A 203 44.54 29.51 -51.43
CA GLU A 203 43.98 30.85 -51.75
C GLU A 203 43.37 31.62 -50.57
N LEU A 204 43.14 30.99 -49.41
CA LEU A 204 42.69 31.69 -48.20
C LEU A 204 43.76 31.63 -47.10
N LEU A 205 44.33 32.78 -46.76
CA LEU A 205 45.19 33.02 -45.59
C LEU A 205 44.37 32.92 -44.30
N LEU A 206 43.94 31.71 -43.92
CA LEU A 206 43.32 31.51 -42.61
C LEU A 206 44.40 31.34 -41.53
N PRO A 207 44.26 32.02 -40.38
CA PRO A 207 45.16 31.83 -39.24
C PRO A 207 45.14 30.36 -38.77
N PRO A 208 46.31 29.74 -38.51
CA PRO A 208 46.41 28.34 -38.07
C PRO A 208 45.59 28.06 -36.79
N ALA A 209 45.38 29.07 -35.94
CA ALA A 209 44.56 29.01 -34.74
C ALA A 209 43.09 28.61 -34.99
N ILE A 210 42.52 28.91 -36.17
CA ILE A 210 41.12 28.56 -36.49
C ILE A 210 41.01 27.07 -36.84
N VAL A 211 42.00 26.53 -37.55
CA VAL A 211 42.06 25.11 -37.90
C VAL A 211 42.27 24.26 -36.66
N GLU A 212 43.11 24.70 -35.73
CA GLU A 212 43.27 24.04 -34.42
C GLU A 212 41.98 24.05 -33.60
N LYS A 213 41.26 25.18 -33.55
CA LYS A 213 39.95 25.26 -32.88
C LYS A 213 38.89 24.34 -33.52
N LEU A 214 38.87 24.20 -34.84
CA LEU A 214 37.96 23.27 -35.52
C LEU A 214 38.30 21.80 -35.20
N LYS A 215 39.59 21.46 -35.15
CA LYS A 215 40.04 20.13 -34.72
C LYS A 215 39.72 19.84 -33.25
N SER A 216 39.81 20.84 -32.36
CA SER A 216 39.41 20.66 -30.97
C SER A 216 37.91 20.40 -30.86
N ILE A 217 37.07 21.20 -31.55
CA ILE A 217 35.61 21.01 -31.59
C ILE A 217 35.24 19.62 -32.14
N GLN A 218 35.93 19.16 -33.20
CA GLN A 218 35.71 17.82 -33.74
C GLN A 218 36.03 16.74 -32.70
N THR A 219 37.15 16.89 -31.98
CA THR A 219 37.56 15.95 -30.92
C THR A 219 36.54 15.95 -29.78
N ASP A 220 36.10 17.13 -29.33
CA ASP A 220 35.10 17.30 -28.27
C ASP A 220 33.74 16.69 -28.65
N MET A 221 33.38 16.70 -29.93
CA MET A 221 32.16 16.05 -30.38
C MET A 221 32.26 14.54 -30.51
N ILE A 222 33.43 14.01 -30.87
CA ILE A 222 33.68 12.57 -30.83
C ILE A 222 33.58 12.07 -29.38
N THR A 223 34.16 12.80 -28.42
CA THR A 223 34.06 12.44 -27.00
C THR A 223 32.63 12.53 -26.49
N LEU A 224 31.87 13.58 -26.82
CA LEU A 224 30.44 13.71 -26.50
C LEU A 224 29.59 12.58 -27.10
N TYR A 225 29.80 12.22 -28.37
CA TYR A 225 29.08 11.13 -29.02
C TYR A 225 29.38 9.78 -28.34
N SER A 226 30.64 9.51 -28.03
CA SER A 226 31.02 8.29 -27.30
C SER A 226 30.43 8.25 -25.88
N SER A 227 30.35 9.41 -25.22
CA SER A 227 29.76 9.56 -23.89
C SER A 227 28.26 9.30 -23.93
N ALA A 228 27.53 9.84 -24.91
CA ALA A 228 26.11 9.55 -25.10
C ALA A 228 25.84 8.06 -25.34
N ASN A 229 26.69 7.39 -26.12
CA ASN A 229 26.58 5.95 -26.35
C ASN A 229 26.90 5.12 -25.10
N SER A 230 27.85 5.57 -24.27
CA SER A 230 28.15 4.93 -22.99
C SER A 230 27.02 5.11 -21.96
N LEU A 231 26.36 6.26 -21.97
CA LEU A 231 25.24 6.57 -21.10
C LEU A 231 24.03 5.67 -21.44
N GLU A 232 23.71 5.53 -22.73
CA GLU A 232 22.66 4.61 -23.21
C GLU A 232 22.87 3.18 -22.70
N LYS A 233 24.08 2.62 -22.89
CA LYS A 233 24.42 1.28 -22.40
C LYS A 233 24.38 1.15 -20.87
N THR A 234 24.71 2.23 -20.15
CA THR A 234 24.67 2.22 -18.68
C THR A 234 23.23 2.21 -18.18
N ILE A 235 22.35 2.99 -18.81
CA ILE A 235 20.92 3.01 -18.52
C ILE A 235 20.29 1.64 -18.81
N GLU A 236 20.59 1.02 -19.96
CA GLU A 236 20.12 -0.33 -20.31
C GLU A 236 20.60 -1.40 -19.32
N ASN A 237 21.88 -1.40 -18.96
CA ASN A 237 22.46 -2.39 -18.03
C ASN A 237 21.92 -2.26 -16.60
N GLU A 238 21.70 -1.05 -16.10
CA GLU A 238 21.10 -0.85 -14.77
C GLU A 238 19.60 -1.22 -14.78
N SER A 239 18.89 -0.99 -15.89
CA SER A 239 17.50 -1.44 -16.07
C SER A 239 17.35 -2.96 -15.95
N ASP A 240 18.24 -3.71 -16.59
CA ASP A 240 18.21 -5.17 -16.57
C ASP A 240 18.52 -5.75 -15.17
N LYS A 241 19.29 -5.04 -14.34
CA LYS A 241 19.54 -5.43 -12.94
C LYS A 241 18.34 -5.22 -12.02
N ILE A 242 17.52 -4.20 -12.28
CA ILE A 242 16.36 -3.86 -11.43
C ILE A 242 15.16 -4.79 -11.68
N LYS A 243 15.10 -5.47 -12.83
CA LYS A 243 14.03 -6.39 -13.21
C LYS A 243 14.13 -7.82 -12.61
N LEU A 244 15.17 -8.12 -11.83
CA LEU A 244 15.39 -9.40 -11.11
C LEU A 244 15.04 -9.27 -9.62
#